data_AF-A0AAW4KMA7-F1
#
_entry.id   AF-A0AAW4KMA7-F1
#
_cell.length_a   1.000
_cell.length_b   1.000
_cell.length_c   1.000
_cell.angle_alpha   90.00
_cell.angle_beta   90.00
_cell.angle_gamma   90.00
#
_symmetry.space_group_name_H-M   'P 1'
#
loop_
_entity.id
_entity.type
_entity.pdbx_description
1 polymer ?
#
loop_
_entity_poly.entity_id
_entity_poly.type
_entity_poly.pdbx_seq_one_letter_code
_entity_poly.pdbx_strand_id
1 'polypeptide(L)' 'MKTDSTFLGKVIRVDSSTVEVEVSSEIPSAAPIINGRLYKIGQIGTFIKMPMGNITIYAIVAAVSDRPFA' A
#
# COMPACT_ATOMS: atom_id res chain seq x y z
N MET A 1 7.32 3.76 9.83
CA MET A 1 7.43 5.23 10.03
C MET A 1 7.71 5.86 8.67
N LYS A 2 7.37 7.13 8.44
CA LYS A 2 7.42 7.78 7.12
C LYS A 2 8.78 7.66 6.39
N THR A 3 9.86 7.42 7.14
CA THR A 3 11.23 7.22 6.65
C THR A 3 11.57 5.79 6.19
N ASP A 4 10.65 4.84 6.34
CA ASP A 4 10.87 3.45 5.93
C ASP A 4 10.61 3.28 4.43
N SER A 5 11.54 2.65 3.72
CA SER A 5 11.41 2.28 2.30
C SER A 5 10.17 1.44 1.98
N THR A 6 9.60 0.76 2.98
CA THR A 6 8.39 -0.07 2.85
C THR A 6 7.09 0.68 3.17
N PHE A 7 7.17 1.98 3.48
CA PHE A 7 6.00 2.81 3.70
C PHE A 7 5.22 3.04 2.39
N LEU A 8 4.07 2.38 2.26
CA LEU A 8 3.27 2.44 1.04
C LEU A 8 2.31 3.64 0.98
N GLY A 9 1.89 4.18 2.12
CA GLY A 9 0.83 5.17 2.16
C GLY A 9 0.07 5.21 3.48
N LYS A 10 -1.04 5.94 3.46
CA LYS A 10 -1.90 6.16 4.62
C LYS A 10 -3.27 5.54 4.39
N VAL A 11 -3.78 4.82 5.39
CA VAL A 11 -5.17 4.40 5.41
C VAL A 11 -6.07 5.62 5.61
N ILE A 12 -7.04 5.78 4.71
CA ILE A 12 -7.96 6.93 4.70
C ILE A 12 -9.41 6.52 4.93
N ARG A 13 -9.76 5.26 4.64
CA ARG A 13 -11.09 4.69 4.86
C ARG A 13 -10.97 3.22 5.25
N VAL A 14 -11.76 2.80 6.21
CA VAL A 14 -11.85 1.42 6.68
C VAL A 14 -13.32 1.02 6.69
N ASP A 15 -13.64 -0.02 5.93
CA ASP A 15 -14.93 -0.72 6.01
C ASP A 15 -14.72 -2.11 6.61
N SER A 16 -15.80 -2.90 6.69
CA SER A 16 -15.77 -4.22 7.32
C SER A 16 -14.76 -5.19 6.70
N SER A 17 -14.54 -5.18 5.39
CA SER A 17 -13.62 -6.09 4.69
C SER A 17 -12.68 -5.39 3.71
N THR A 18 -12.80 -4.06 3.58
CA THR A 18 -12.05 -3.27 2.61
C THR A 18 -11.37 -2.11 3.30
N VAL A 19 -10.16 -1.80 2.85
CA VAL A 19 -9.37 -0.66 3.32
C VAL A 19 -8.95 0.14 2.09
N GLU A 20 -9.18 1.44 2.13
CA GLU A 20 -8.64 2.36 1.12
C GLU A 20 -7.38 3.02 1.65
N VAL A 21 -6.35 2.98 0.81
CA VAL A 21 -5.03 3.50 1.10
C VAL A 21 -4.69 4.56 0.06
N GLU A 22 -4.41 5.75 0.54
CA GLU A 22 -3.77 6.79 -0.26
C GLU A 22 -2.29 6.46 -0.38
N VAL A 23 -1.84 6.18 -1.60
CA VAL A 23 -0.45 5.84 -1.90
C VAL A 23 0.42 7.08 -1.68
N SER A 24 1.55 6.92 -1.00
CA SER A 24 2.44 8.04 -0.73
C SER A 24 3.09 8.55 -2.03
N SER A 25 3.10 9.88 -2.21
CA SER A 25 3.83 10.55 -3.28
C SER A 25 5.36 10.42 -3.17
N GLU A 26 5.86 9.94 -2.03
CA GLU A 26 7.28 9.68 -1.79
C GLU A 26 7.74 8.36 -2.44
N ILE A 27 6.80 7.53 -2.92
CA ILE A 27 7.13 6.30 -3.63
C ILE A 27 7.52 6.64 -5.06
N PRO A 28 8.74 6.28 -5.50
CA PRO A 28 9.29 6.75 -6.77
C PRO A 28 8.56 6.18 -8.00
N SER A 29 7.90 5.03 -7.88
CA SER A 29 7.13 4.42 -8.96
C SER A 29 6.17 3.34 -8.45
N ALA A 30 5.31 2.82 -9.32
CA ALA A 30 4.50 1.62 -9.03
C ALA A 30 5.34 0.32 -8.91
N ALA A 31 6.66 0.38 -9.13
CA ALA A 31 7.54 -0.78 -9.11
C ALA A 31 8.91 -0.45 -8.46
N PRO A 32 8.97 -0.05 -7.17
CA PRO A 32 10.23 0.27 -6.54
C PRO A 32 11.07 -0.99 -6.30
N ILE A 33 12.39 -0.78 -6.31
CA ILE A 33 13.36 -1.79 -5.93
C ILE A 33 13.78 -1.53 -4.49
N ILE A 34 13.43 -2.44 -3.58
CA ILE A 34 13.77 -2.36 -2.17
C ILE A 34 14.66 -3.57 -1.85
N ASN A 35 15.87 -3.34 -1.36
CA ASN A 35 16.83 -4.41 -1.02
C ASN A 35 17.06 -5.41 -2.19
N GLY A 36 17.16 -4.90 -3.43
CA GLY A 36 17.37 -5.73 -4.62
C GLY A 36 16.14 -6.53 -5.08
N ARG A 37 14.97 -6.33 -4.47
CA ARG A 37 13.71 -6.97 -4.87
C ARG A 37 12.76 -5.95 -5.49
N LEU A 38 12.16 -6.32 -6.61
CA LEU A 38 11.12 -5.53 -7.27
C LEU A 38 9.77 -5.78 -6.59
N TYR A 39 9.13 -4.73 -6.09
CA TYR A 39 7.80 -4.79 -5.51
C TYR A 39 6.81 -4.11 -6.43
N LYS A 40 5.77 -4.82 -6.89
CA LYS A 40 4.70 -4.22 -7.69
C LYS A 40 3.64 -3.63 -6.76
N ILE A 41 3.55 -2.32 -6.67
CA ILE A 41 2.61 -1.58 -5.83
C ILE A 41 1.54 -0.98 -6.75
N GLY A 42 0.29 -0.91 -6.28
CA GLY A 42 -0.77 -0.28 -7.08
C GLY A 42 -1.12 -1.05 -8.35
N GLN A 43 -1.01 -2.38 -8.33
CA GLN A 43 -1.54 -3.26 -9.37
C GLN A 43 -2.60 -4.18 -8.77
N ILE A 44 -3.70 -4.42 -9.50
CA ILE A 44 -4.71 -5.41 -9.11
C ILE A 44 -4.05 -6.78 -8.97
N GLY A 45 -4.35 -7.48 -7.86
CA GLY A 45 -3.75 -8.77 -7.54
C GLY A 45 -2.44 -8.69 -6.76
N THR A 46 -1.89 -7.49 -6.53
CA THR A 46 -0.73 -7.32 -5.63
C THR A 46 -1.09 -7.79 -4.22
N PHE A 47 -0.21 -8.61 -3.64
CA PHE A 47 -0.32 -9.04 -2.25
C PHE A 47 0.32 -8.01 -1.32
N ILE A 48 -0.44 -7.58 -0.30
CA ILE A 48 -0.03 -6.57 0.66
C ILE A 48 0.06 -7.21 2.04
N LYS A 49 1.15 -6.94 2.75
CA LYS A 49 1.30 -7.21 4.18
C LYS A 49 1.16 -5.90 4.94
N MET A 50 0.22 -5.83 5.88
CA MET A 50 0.00 -4.66 6.73
C MET A 50 0.23 -5.02 8.20
N PRO A 51 1.37 -4.64 8.79
CA PRO A 51 1.61 -4.79 10.22
C PRO A 51 0.77 -3.77 11.00
N MET A 52 -0.04 -4.22 11.96
CA MET A 52 -0.87 -3.38 12.82
C MET A 52 -0.67 -3.80 14.29
N GLY A 53 0.25 -3.13 14.99
CA GLY A 53 0.60 -3.52 16.36
C GLY A 53 1.05 -4.98 16.43
N ASN A 54 0.35 -5.80 17.20
CA ASN A 54 0.67 -7.22 17.38
C ASN A 54 0.02 -8.15 16.34
N ILE A 55 -0.77 -7.62 15.40
CA ILE A 55 -1.37 -8.40 14.33
C ILE A 55 -0.75 -8.06 12.98
N THR A 56 -0.69 -9.04 12.09
CA THR A 56 -0.33 -8.84 10.69
C THR A 56 -1.53 -9.21 9.84
N ILE A 57 -1.98 -8.25 9.04
CA ILE A 57 -3.06 -8.46 8.08
C ILE A 57 -2.45 -8.69 6.71
N TYR A 58 -3.08 -9.58 5.94
CA TYR A 58 -2.76 -9.80 4.54
C TYR A 58 -3.96 -9.43 3.69
N ALA A 59 -3.70 -8.73 2.59
CA ALA A 59 -4.72 -8.25 1.68
C ALA A 59 -4.27 -8.41 0.24
N ILE A 60 -5.23 -8.36 -0.67
CA ILE A 60 -4.99 -8.30 -2.11
C ILE A 60 -5.56 -6.98 -2.60
N VAL A 61 -4.81 -6.29 -3.47
CA VAL A 61 -5.30 -5.08 -4.14
C VAL A 61 -6.43 -5.47 -5.09
N ALA A 62 -7.65 -5.05 -4.77
CA ALA A 62 -8.83 -5.32 -5.58
C ALA A 62 -9.05 -4.29 -6.70
N ALA A 63 -8.68 -3.03 -6.47
CA ALA A 63 -8.84 -1.92 -7.41
C ALA A 63 -7.78 -0.85 -7.17
N VAL A 64 -7.54 -0.03 -8.20
CA VAL A 64 -6.63 1.13 -8.14
C VAL A 64 -7.28 2.33 -8.82
N SER A 65 -7.01 3.51 -8.31
CA SER A 65 -7.57 4.78 -8.78
C SER A 65 -6.52 5.86 -8.72
N ASP A 66 -6.51 6.74 -9.73
CA ASP A 66 -5.69 7.96 -9.78
C ASP A 66 -6.49 9.21 -9.34
N ARG A 67 -7.73 9.02 -8.88
CA ARG A 67 -8.51 10.14 -8.35
C ARG A 67 -8.03 10.48 -6.94
N PRO A 68 -7.63 11.74 -6.68
CA PRO A 68 -7.36 12.18 -5.32
C PRO A 68 -8.64 12.10 -4.47
N PHE A 69 -8.48 11.79 -3.19
CA PHE A 69 -9.59 11.80 -2.25
C PHE A 69 -9.99 13.26 -1.98
N ALA A 70 -11.22 13.61 -2.34
CA ALA A 70 -11.80 14.94 -2.15
C ALA A 70 -12.44 15.09 -0.76
#